data_AF-A0A1Y6CJC6-F1
#
_entry.id   AF-A0A1Y6CJC6-F1
#
_cell.length_a   1.000
_cell.length_b   1.000
_cell.length_c   1.000
_cell.angle_alpha   90.00
_cell.angle_beta   90.00
_cell.angle_gamma   90.00
#
_symmetry.space_group_name_H-M   'P 1'
#
loop_
_entity.id
_entity.type
_entity.pdbx_description
1 polymer ?
#
loop_
_entity_poly.entity_id
_entity_poly.type
_entity_poly.pdbx_seq_one_letter_code
_entity_poly.pdbx_strand_id
1 'polypeptide(L)'
;MNYRTYLKGIINFLDGIILIGSIATLAAWIFLGQGLLYSETSPVLSPFTSLSLALMSGSRLALKHLQAFPTPLAMAALGLTLGGNLSSIMAQLIVPSLLLDSFPSLVPTSIMTSVGLILFCCYELLVILRDTPRQGFIIDDILLHLALLPGGISLLGHVLDNPVYISSKIDPRSGISILEMAFMASYAVVAALSNKNLFLWRFLRDGSANRVIFAILFVNQYIAPTIVGLVAAKSQERSIGIELFVMLAGVFATLSFLAMKAFGRNRSQL
;
A
#
# COMPACT_ATOMS: atom_id res chain seq x y z
N MET A 1 -30.62 -10.09 -3.86
CA MET A 1 -29.22 -10.58 -3.75
C MET A 1 -28.61 -10.02 -2.46
N ASN A 2 -28.00 -10.85 -1.60
CA ASN A 2 -27.55 -10.45 -0.25
C ASN A 2 -26.28 -9.57 -0.33
N TYR A 3 -26.24 -8.46 0.42
CA TYR A 3 -25.09 -7.52 0.49
C TYR A 3 -23.75 -8.23 0.74
N ARG A 4 -23.76 -9.31 1.55
CA ARG A 4 -22.56 -10.11 1.83
C ARG A 4 -22.02 -10.84 0.60
N THR A 5 -22.90 -11.27 -0.31
CA THR A 5 -22.51 -11.94 -1.55
C THR A 5 -21.87 -10.94 -2.51
N TYR A 6 -22.44 -9.74 -2.61
CA TYR A 6 -21.89 -8.66 -3.43
C TYR A 6 -20.49 -8.23 -2.97
N LEU A 7 -20.30 -8.03 -1.66
CA LEU A 7 -19.00 -7.67 -1.10
C LEU A 7 -17.93 -8.73 -1.35
N LYS A 8 -18.28 -10.01 -1.19
CA LYS A 8 -17.36 -11.13 -1.52
C LYS A 8 -16.98 -11.12 -3.00
N GLY A 9 -17.93 -10.81 -3.88
CA GLY A 9 -17.71 -10.66 -5.31
C GLY A 9 -16.69 -9.56 -5.63
N ILE A 10 -16.87 -8.36 -5.06
CA ILE A 10 -15.93 -7.24 -5.22
C ILE A 10 -14.53 -7.62 -4.75
N ILE A 11 -14.41 -8.21 -3.55
CA ILE A 11 -13.11 -8.63 -3.00
C ILE A 11 -12.40 -9.58 -3.97
N ASN A 12 -13.09 -10.62 -4.45
CA ASN A 12 -12.51 -11.58 -5.39
C ASN A 12 -12.13 -10.94 -6.73
N PHE A 13 -12.97 -10.03 -7.21
CA PHE A 13 -12.73 -9.32 -8.47
C PHE A 13 -11.48 -8.44 -8.39
N LEU A 14 -11.34 -7.65 -7.32
CA LEU A 14 -10.18 -6.79 -7.12
C LEU A 14 -8.89 -7.60 -6.93
N ASP A 15 -8.89 -8.64 -6.09
CA ASP A 15 -7.73 -9.54 -5.96
C ASP A 15 -7.38 -10.19 -7.30
N GLY A 16 -8.39 -10.63 -8.06
CA GLY A 16 -8.20 -11.24 -9.39
C GLY A 16 -7.59 -10.27 -10.40
N ILE A 17 -8.04 -9.00 -10.43
CA ILE A 17 -7.43 -7.96 -11.27
C ILE A 17 -5.97 -7.74 -10.89
N ILE A 18 -5.67 -7.60 -9.59
CA ILE A 18 -4.29 -7.41 -9.12
C ILE A 18 -3.42 -8.58 -9.56
N LEU A 19 -3.88 -9.81 -9.33
CA LEU A 19 -3.15 -11.03 -9.69
C LEU A 19 -2.90 -11.10 -11.20
N ILE A 20 -3.95 -11.00 -12.01
CA ILE A 20 -3.84 -11.11 -13.47
C ILE A 20 -2.98 -9.97 -14.03
N GLY A 21 -3.20 -8.73 -13.58
CA GLY A 21 -2.43 -7.56 -14.01
C GLY A 21 -0.95 -7.66 -13.64
N SER A 22 -0.65 -8.16 -12.44
CA SER A 22 0.73 -8.39 -11.99
C SER A 22 1.42 -9.52 -12.76
N ILE A 23 0.73 -10.63 -13.05
CA ILE A 23 1.26 -11.72 -13.89
C ILE A 23 1.48 -11.26 -15.32
N ALA A 24 0.54 -10.52 -15.90
CA ALA A 24 0.67 -9.98 -17.25
C ALA A 24 1.86 -9.02 -17.36
N THR A 25 2.06 -8.17 -16.36
CA THR A 25 3.22 -7.25 -16.32
C THR A 25 4.53 -8.01 -16.15
N LEU A 26 4.57 -9.01 -15.27
CA LEU A 26 5.74 -9.86 -15.10
C LEU A 26 6.07 -10.65 -16.38
N ALA A 27 5.05 -11.17 -17.06
CA ALA A 27 5.21 -11.85 -18.35
C ALA A 27 5.74 -10.89 -19.42
N ALA A 28 5.26 -9.65 -19.48
CA ALA A 28 5.80 -8.63 -20.38
C ALA A 28 7.30 -8.40 -20.15
N TRP A 29 7.72 -8.25 -18.89
CA TRP A 29 9.15 -8.13 -18.54
C TRP A 29 9.98 -9.33 -19.04
N ILE A 30 9.47 -10.55 -18.88
CA ILE A 30 10.18 -11.78 -19.26
C ILE A 30 10.23 -11.98 -20.78
N PHE A 31 9.11 -11.83 -21.46
CA PHE A 31 8.97 -12.21 -22.88
C PHE A 31 9.22 -11.05 -23.85
N LEU A 32 8.97 -9.81 -23.43
CA LEU A 32 9.15 -8.61 -24.25
C LEU A 32 10.38 -7.79 -23.82
N GLY A 33 11.04 -8.14 -22.71
CA GLY A 33 12.19 -7.43 -22.15
C GLY A 33 11.84 -6.12 -21.44
N GLN A 34 10.56 -5.73 -21.41
CA GLN A 34 10.08 -4.48 -20.82
C GLN A 34 8.67 -4.65 -20.23
N GLY A 35 8.34 -3.85 -19.22
CA GLY A 35 7.03 -3.89 -18.57
C GLY A 35 5.88 -3.37 -19.44
N LEU A 36 4.65 -3.62 -19.00
CA LEU A 36 3.48 -2.96 -19.60
C LEU A 36 3.57 -1.46 -19.32
N LEU A 37 3.24 -0.64 -20.34
CA LEU A 37 3.33 0.82 -20.28
C LEU A 37 4.76 1.33 -19.93
N TYR A 38 5.79 0.62 -20.40
CA TYR A 38 7.18 0.98 -20.16
C TYR A 38 7.52 2.37 -20.71
N SER A 39 8.31 3.12 -19.94
CA SER A 39 8.91 4.40 -20.30
C SER A 39 10.27 4.49 -19.63
N GLU A 40 11.26 5.06 -20.32
CA GLU A 40 12.58 5.33 -19.74
C GLU A 40 12.60 6.58 -18.86
N THR A 41 11.62 7.47 -19.06
CA THR A 41 11.57 8.78 -18.40
C THR A 41 10.43 8.90 -17.40
N SER A 42 9.69 7.81 -17.16
CA SER A 42 8.55 7.81 -16.25
C SER A 42 8.52 6.53 -15.42
N PRO A 43 7.95 6.58 -14.21
CA PRO A 43 7.75 5.41 -13.37
C PRO A 43 6.98 4.28 -14.07
N VAL A 44 7.46 3.04 -13.92
CA VAL A 44 6.82 1.84 -14.47
C VAL A 44 6.50 0.83 -13.38
N LEU A 45 5.56 -0.09 -13.64
CA LEU A 45 5.34 -1.22 -12.73
C LEU A 45 6.49 -2.22 -12.90
N SER A 46 7.40 -2.24 -11.92
CA SER A 46 8.64 -3.01 -11.98
C SER A 46 8.40 -4.53 -11.97
N PRO A 47 9.35 -5.36 -12.43
CA PRO A 47 9.21 -6.82 -12.35
C PRO A 47 9.14 -7.30 -10.89
N PHE A 48 9.86 -6.64 -9.98
CA PHE A 48 9.84 -6.96 -8.55
C PHE A 48 8.51 -6.59 -7.89
N THR A 49 7.92 -5.44 -8.24
CA THR A 49 6.61 -5.07 -7.73
C THR A 49 5.54 -6.00 -8.29
N SER A 50 5.62 -6.34 -9.58
CA SER A 50 4.74 -7.31 -10.22
C SER A 50 4.78 -8.66 -9.51
N LEU A 51 5.98 -9.19 -9.24
CA LEU A 51 6.13 -10.42 -8.50
C LEU A 51 5.57 -10.33 -7.08
N SER A 52 5.86 -9.24 -6.37
CA SER A 52 5.35 -8.99 -5.01
C SER A 52 3.82 -9.01 -4.96
N LEU A 53 3.16 -8.27 -5.85
CA LEU A 53 1.71 -8.21 -5.95
C LEU A 53 1.09 -9.56 -6.35
N ALA A 54 1.74 -10.30 -7.25
CA ALA A 54 1.30 -11.62 -7.67
C ALA A 54 1.36 -12.62 -6.51
N LEU A 55 2.45 -12.62 -5.74
CA LEU A 55 2.62 -13.49 -4.58
C LEU A 55 1.62 -13.15 -3.47
N MET A 56 1.44 -11.86 -3.19
CA MET A 56 0.52 -11.40 -2.14
C MET A 56 -0.95 -11.68 -2.49
N SER A 57 -1.41 -11.26 -3.66
CA SER A 57 -2.79 -11.49 -4.10
C SER A 57 -3.07 -12.96 -4.41
N GLY A 58 -2.11 -13.66 -5.01
CA GLY A 58 -2.17 -15.09 -5.29
C GLY A 58 -2.27 -15.92 -4.03
N SER A 59 -1.44 -15.65 -3.01
CA SER A 59 -1.51 -16.36 -1.72
C SER A 59 -2.84 -16.13 -1.02
N ARG A 60 -3.35 -14.90 -1.04
CA ARG A 60 -4.66 -14.56 -0.45
C ARG A 60 -5.80 -15.30 -1.16
N LEU A 61 -5.81 -15.31 -2.49
CA LEU A 61 -6.81 -16.05 -3.28
C LEU A 61 -6.70 -17.56 -3.09
N ALA A 62 -5.48 -18.09 -3.04
CA ALA A 62 -5.22 -19.51 -2.82
C ALA A 62 -5.75 -19.96 -1.44
N LEU A 63 -5.41 -19.24 -0.36
CA LEU A 63 -5.95 -19.50 0.97
C LEU A 63 -7.49 -19.47 1.03
N LYS A 64 -8.11 -18.64 0.18
CA LYS A 64 -9.57 -18.46 0.16
C LYS A 64 -10.32 -19.53 -0.63
N HIS A 65 -9.75 -20.00 -1.75
CA HIS A 65 -10.47 -20.82 -2.72
C HIS A 65 -9.93 -22.25 -2.84
N LEU A 66 -8.68 -22.49 -2.45
CA LEU A 66 -8.05 -23.80 -2.55
C LEU A 66 -8.01 -24.45 -1.16
N GLN A 67 -8.89 -25.43 -0.94
CA GLN A 67 -9.05 -26.09 0.36
C GLN A 67 -7.75 -26.72 0.90
N ALA A 68 -6.86 -27.19 0.02
CA ALA A 68 -5.62 -27.86 0.39
C ALA A 68 -4.39 -26.94 0.33
N PHE A 69 -4.55 -25.61 0.14
CA PHE A 69 -3.39 -24.73 0.04
C PHE A 69 -2.72 -24.54 1.41
N PRO A 70 -1.43 -24.87 1.56
CA PRO A 70 -0.79 -24.82 2.87
C PRO A 70 -0.57 -23.38 3.37
N THR A 71 -1.04 -23.08 4.59
CA THR A 71 -0.74 -21.80 5.26
C THR A 71 0.75 -21.47 5.32
N PRO A 72 1.68 -22.43 5.59
CA PRO A 72 3.11 -22.15 5.54
C PRO A 72 3.60 -21.66 4.17
N LEU A 73 2.99 -22.11 3.07
CA LEU A 73 3.36 -21.67 1.72
C LEU A 73 2.93 -20.21 1.48
N ALA A 74 1.73 -19.83 1.93
CA ALA A 74 1.30 -18.43 1.90
C ALA A 74 2.24 -17.53 2.72
N MET A 75 2.61 -17.97 3.92
CA MET A 75 3.54 -17.23 4.77
C MET A 75 4.94 -17.13 4.15
N ALA A 76 5.42 -18.18 3.49
CA ALA A 76 6.69 -18.17 2.77
C ALA A 76 6.66 -17.17 1.60
N ALA A 77 5.57 -17.12 0.84
CA ALA A 77 5.39 -16.14 -0.23
C ALA A 77 5.38 -14.69 0.28
N LEU A 78 4.73 -14.44 1.42
CA LEU A 78 4.79 -13.14 2.10
C LEU A 78 6.19 -12.82 2.60
N GLY A 79 6.89 -13.79 3.20
CA GLY A 79 8.27 -13.63 3.66
C GLY A 79 9.25 -13.32 2.53
N LEU A 80 9.11 -13.99 1.38
CA LEU A 80 9.88 -13.69 0.17
C LEU A 80 9.61 -12.27 -0.32
N THR A 81 8.34 -11.85 -0.34
CA THR A 81 7.96 -10.50 -0.72
C THR A 81 8.57 -9.45 0.22
N LEU A 82 8.54 -9.71 1.53
CA LEU A 82 9.12 -8.86 2.57
C LEU A 82 10.64 -8.70 2.37
N GLY A 83 11.35 -9.83 2.23
CA GLY A 83 12.81 -9.84 2.03
C GLY A 83 13.24 -9.23 0.69
N GLY A 84 12.49 -9.49 -0.39
CA GLY A 84 12.76 -8.91 -1.71
C GLY A 84 12.58 -7.39 -1.75
N ASN A 85 11.59 -6.86 -1.04
CA ASN A 85 11.39 -5.41 -0.92
C ASN A 85 12.42 -4.75 0.00
N LEU A 86 12.84 -5.41 1.08
CA LEU A 86 13.97 -4.92 1.88
C LEU A 86 15.26 -4.88 1.04
N SER A 87 15.51 -5.92 0.25
CA SER A 87 16.63 -5.97 -0.69
C SER A 87 16.55 -4.86 -1.74
N SER A 88 15.37 -4.56 -2.28
CA SER A 88 15.16 -3.46 -3.24
C SER A 88 15.49 -2.09 -2.64
N ILE A 89 15.14 -1.85 -1.37
CA ILE A 89 15.53 -0.63 -0.65
C ILE A 89 17.05 -0.58 -0.48
N MET A 90 17.67 -1.67 0.00
CA MET A 90 19.12 -1.72 0.19
C MET A 90 19.87 -1.52 -1.12
N ALA A 91 19.39 -2.10 -2.22
CA ALA A 91 19.98 -1.92 -3.53
C ALA A 91 19.98 -0.43 -3.94
N GLN A 92 18.86 0.28 -3.78
CA GLN A 92 18.78 1.71 -4.11
C GLN A 92 19.60 2.62 -3.18
N LEU A 93 19.79 2.23 -1.91
CA LEU A 93 20.50 3.04 -0.94
C LEU A 93 22.03 2.81 -0.95
N ILE A 94 22.48 1.62 -1.32
CA ILE A 94 23.87 1.19 -1.16
C ILE A 94 24.57 1.04 -2.52
N VAL A 95 23.87 0.53 -3.55
CA VAL A 95 24.49 0.25 -4.84
C VAL A 95 24.69 1.56 -5.62
N PRO A 96 25.90 1.84 -6.14
CA PRO A 96 26.13 3.00 -6.97
C PRO A 96 25.22 3.00 -8.21
N SER A 97 24.66 4.16 -8.57
CA SER A 97 23.76 4.28 -9.73
C SER A 97 24.38 3.75 -11.02
N LEU A 98 25.68 3.99 -11.23
CA LEU A 98 26.43 3.48 -12.39
C LEU A 98 26.32 1.95 -12.56
N LEU A 99 26.25 1.21 -11.46
CA LEU A 99 26.14 -0.25 -11.49
C LEU A 99 24.69 -0.69 -11.76
N LEU A 100 23.69 0.05 -11.27
CA LEU A 100 22.28 -0.17 -11.61
C LEU A 100 22.00 0.11 -13.09
N ASP A 101 22.59 1.18 -13.64
CA ASP A 101 22.46 1.58 -15.04
C ASP A 101 23.03 0.53 -16.02
N SER A 102 23.95 -0.31 -15.54
CA SER A 102 24.53 -1.41 -16.32
C SER A 102 23.55 -2.56 -16.58
N PHE A 103 22.39 -2.59 -15.90
CA PHE A 103 21.36 -3.61 -16.04
C PHE A 103 20.02 -2.99 -16.44
N PRO A 104 19.80 -2.70 -17.73
CA PRO A 104 18.61 -1.97 -18.18
C PRO A 104 17.29 -2.69 -17.90
N SER A 105 17.29 -4.02 -17.79
CA SER A 105 16.11 -4.83 -17.42
C SER A 105 15.88 -4.93 -15.90
N LEU A 106 16.83 -4.46 -15.08
CA LEU A 106 16.75 -4.50 -13.62
C LEU A 106 16.17 -3.17 -13.11
N VAL A 107 14.84 -3.06 -13.12
CA VAL A 107 14.14 -1.95 -12.48
C VAL A 107 13.77 -2.36 -11.06
N PRO A 108 14.42 -1.84 -10.00
CA PRO A 108 14.05 -2.17 -8.63
C PRO A 108 12.67 -1.60 -8.29
N THR A 109 11.99 -2.20 -7.30
CA THR A 109 10.80 -1.59 -6.71
C THR A 109 11.20 -0.32 -5.95
N SER A 110 10.47 0.78 -6.13
CA SER A 110 10.76 2.05 -5.45
C SER A 110 10.86 1.88 -3.94
N ILE A 111 11.68 2.71 -3.28
CA ILE A 111 11.78 2.71 -1.80
C ILE A 111 10.40 2.87 -1.15
N MET A 112 9.58 3.80 -1.65
CA MET A 112 8.25 4.06 -1.09
C MET A 112 7.30 2.85 -1.28
N THR A 113 7.31 2.24 -2.46
CA THR A 113 6.53 1.04 -2.76
C THR A 113 6.98 -0.12 -1.89
N SER A 114 8.29 -0.33 -1.75
CA SER A 114 8.84 -1.39 -0.92
C SER A 114 8.45 -1.23 0.55
N VAL A 115 8.47 -0.01 1.09
CA VAL A 115 7.97 0.25 2.46
C VAL A 115 6.48 -0.12 2.57
N GLY A 116 5.66 0.29 1.59
CA GLY A 116 4.23 -0.03 1.58
C GLY A 116 3.96 -1.55 1.51
N LEU A 117 4.66 -2.26 0.61
CA LEU A 117 4.56 -3.71 0.46
C LEU A 117 5.03 -4.46 1.71
N ILE A 118 6.13 -4.03 2.34
CA ILE A 118 6.60 -4.58 3.61
C ILE A 118 5.51 -4.47 4.67
N LEU A 119 4.89 -3.29 4.81
CA LEU A 119 3.83 -3.06 5.80
C LEU A 119 2.57 -3.88 5.50
N PHE A 120 2.19 -4.03 4.22
CA PHE A 120 1.11 -4.94 3.83
C PHE A 120 1.45 -6.41 4.12
N CYS A 121 2.68 -6.85 3.88
CA CYS A 121 3.12 -8.20 4.24
C CYS A 121 3.09 -8.42 5.76
N CYS A 122 3.54 -7.45 6.55
CA CYS A 122 3.41 -7.51 8.01
C CYS A 122 1.94 -7.61 8.44
N TYR A 123 1.06 -6.82 7.83
CA TYR A 123 -0.38 -6.89 8.06
C TYR A 123 -0.93 -8.29 7.75
N GLU A 124 -0.66 -8.85 6.57
CA GLU A 124 -1.15 -10.18 6.17
C GLU A 124 -0.59 -11.28 7.07
N LEU A 125 0.70 -11.23 7.41
CA LEU A 125 1.31 -12.19 8.33
C LEU A 125 0.62 -12.15 9.69
N LEU A 126 0.32 -10.97 10.23
CA LEU A 126 -0.43 -10.86 11.48
C LEU A 126 -1.86 -11.38 11.34
N VAL A 127 -2.52 -11.14 10.21
CA VAL A 127 -3.87 -11.68 9.95
C VAL A 127 -3.85 -13.22 9.89
N ILE A 128 -2.85 -13.82 9.26
CA ILE A 128 -2.70 -15.28 9.12
C ILE A 128 -2.31 -15.94 10.45
N LEU A 129 -1.28 -15.40 11.13
CA LEU A 129 -0.73 -15.97 12.36
C LEU A 129 -1.72 -15.91 13.52
N ARG A 130 -2.65 -14.97 13.46
CA ARG A 130 -3.56 -14.71 14.55
C ARG A 130 -4.88 -15.41 14.26
N ASP A 131 -5.13 -16.51 14.96
CA ASP A 131 -6.48 -17.04 15.17
C ASP A 131 -7.33 -15.99 15.92
N THR A 132 -7.84 -15.02 15.16
CA THR A 132 -8.75 -13.92 15.52
C THR A 132 -8.92 -13.61 17.02
N PRO A 133 -8.38 -12.50 17.57
CA PRO A 133 -8.63 -12.14 18.95
C PRO A 133 -10.06 -11.60 19.04
N ARG A 134 -10.73 -11.94 20.13
CA ARG A 134 -12.06 -11.45 20.49
C ARG A 134 -12.12 -9.91 20.65
N GLN A 135 -10.99 -9.21 20.58
CA GLN A 135 -10.87 -7.77 20.75
C GLN A 135 -10.33 -7.11 19.46
N GLY A 136 -10.93 -5.98 19.06
CA GLY A 136 -10.48 -5.23 17.89
C GLY A 136 -9.06 -4.74 18.12
N PHE A 137 -8.11 -5.34 17.42
CA PHE A 137 -6.70 -5.08 17.62
C PHE A 137 -6.30 -3.92 16.71
N ILE A 138 -6.00 -2.78 17.32
CA ILE A 138 -5.72 -1.53 16.59
C ILE A 138 -4.49 -1.61 15.69
N ILE A 139 -3.60 -2.60 15.88
CA ILE A 139 -2.39 -2.76 15.05
C ILE A 139 -2.75 -3.04 13.60
N ASP A 140 -3.82 -3.79 13.32
CA ASP A 140 -4.27 -4.05 11.96
C ASP A 140 -4.64 -2.72 11.26
N ASP A 141 -5.39 -1.86 11.95
CA ASP A 141 -5.74 -0.53 11.48
C ASP A 141 -4.49 0.36 11.30
N ILE A 142 -3.56 0.34 12.26
CA ILE A 142 -2.30 1.11 12.19
C ILE A 142 -1.48 0.68 10.97
N LEU A 143 -1.28 -0.62 10.78
CA LEU A 143 -0.50 -1.15 9.66
C LEU A 143 -1.15 -0.80 8.31
N LEU A 144 -2.47 -0.87 8.19
CA LEU A 144 -3.16 -0.47 6.96
C LEU A 144 -2.96 1.02 6.66
N HIS A 145 -3.05 1.90 7.65
CA HIS A 145 -2.81 3.34 7.46
C HIS A 145 -1.36 3.63 7.12
N LEU A 146 -0.41 2.96 7.77
CA LEU A 146 1.02 3.10 7.47
C LEU A 146 1.36 2.55 6.08
N ALA A 147 0.76 1.44 5.66
CA ALA A 147 0.97 0.85 4.33
C ALA A 147 0.45 1.76 3.20
N LEU A 148 -0.58 2.57 3.48
CA LEU A 148 -1.13 3.57 2.56
C LEU A 148 -0.32 4.87 2.51
N LEU A 149 0.50 5.16 3.52
CA LEU A 149 1.26 6.41 3.61
C LEU A 149 2.21 6.61 2.42
N PRO A 150 3.07 5.64 2.02
CA PRO A 150 3.94 5.80 0.86
C PRO A 150 3.16 6.09 -0.43
N GLY A 151 2.04 5.40 -0.66
CA GLY A 151 1.19 5.64 -1.83
C GLY A 151 0.54 7.03 -1.81
N GLY A 152 0.12 7.53 -0.65
CA GLY A 152 -0.40 8.89 -0.52
C GLY A 152 0.66 9.96 -0.77
N ILE A 153 1.90 9.74 -0.32
CA ILE A 153 3.03 10.64 -0.62
C ILE A 153 3.29 10.65 -2.13
N SER A 154 3.31 9.49 -2.77
CA SER A 154 3.53 9.43 -4.22
C SER A 154 2.36 10.00 -5.04
N LEU A 155 1.12 9.88 -4.58
CA LEU A 155 -0.02 10.59 -5.18
C LEU A 155 0.20 12.11 -5.14
N LEU A 156 0.65 12.63 -3.99
CA LEU A 156 1.02 14.04 -3.87
C LEU A 156 2.13 14.42 -4.84
N GLY A 157 3.13 13.54 -5.03
CA GLY A 157 4.18 13.69 -6.03
C GLY A 157 3.66 13.77 -7.46
N HIS A 158 2.71 12.91 -7.84
CA HIS A 158 2.08 12.94 -9.17
C HIS A 158 1.24 14.21 -9.38
N VAL A 159 0.50 14.66 -8.36
CA VAL A 159 -0.34 15.87 -8.46
C VAL A 159 0.50 17.15 -8.53
N LEU A 160 1.65 17.18 -7.84
CA LEU A 160 2.51 18.37 -7.75
C LEU A 160 3.72 18.34 -8.71
N ASP A 161 3.85 17.31 -9.57
CA ASP A 161 5.02 17.09 -10.43
C ASP A 161 6.35 17.10 -9.62
N ASN A 162 6.36 16.42 -8.47
CA ASN A 162 7.51 16.38 -7.56
C ASN A 162 8.23 15.01 -7.58
N PRO A 163 9.41 14.91 -8.22
CA PRO A 163 10.14 13.65 -8.36
C PRO A 163 10.66 13.06 -7.04
N VAL A 164 10.76 13.88 -5.98
CA VAL A 164 11.13 13.41 -4.63
C VAL A 164 10.07 12.45 -4.10
N TYR A 165 8.80 12.82 -4.24
CA TYR A 165 7.68 12.09 -3.64
C TYR A 165 7.32 10.80 -4.38
N ILE A 166 7.61 10.73 -5.68
CA ILE A 166 7.44 9.50 -6.47
C ILE A 166 8.66 8.57 -6.42
N SER A 167 9.72 8.92 -5.67
CA SER A 167 10.97 8.12 -5.57
C SER A 167 11.68 7.89 -6.91
N SER A 168 11.62 8.86 -7.82
CA SER A 168 12.17 8.75 -9.18
C SER A 168 13.50 9.49 -9.37
N LYS A 169 14.12 9.96 -8.28
CA LYS A 169 15.38 10.73 -8.31
C LYS A 169 16.60 9.87 -8.65
N ILE A 170 16.59 8.60 -8.26
CA ILE A 170 17.71 7.68 -8.47
C ILE A 170 17.61 7.06 -9.86
N ASP A 171 16.47 6.43 -10.16
CA ASP A 171 16.10 5.95 -11.49
C ASP A 171 14.65 6.42 -11.78
N PRO A 172 14.40 7.14 -12.89
CA PRO A 172 13.06 7.58 -13.28
C PRO A 172 12.04 6.45 -13.39
N ARG A 173 12.51 5.27 -13.79
CA ARG A 173 11.70 4.06 -14.01
C ARG A 173 11.31 3.40 -12.71
N SER A 174 12.17 3.48 -11.68
CA SER A 174 11.97 2.86 -10.38
C SER A 174 11.02 3.65 -9.47
N GLY A 175 10.45 4.76 -9.92
CA GLY A 175 9.45 5.49 -9.14
C GLY A 175 8.11 4.74 -9.01
N ILE A 176 7.16 5.29 -8.27
CA ILE A 176 5.81 4.72 -8.18
C ILE A 176 4.98 5.12 -9.41
N SER A 177 4.60 4.15 -10.24
CA SER A 177 3.70 4.39 -11.38
C SER A 177 2.23 4.52 -10.95
N ILE A 178 1.40 5.17 -11.77
CA ILE A 178 -0.05 5.27 -11.53
C ILE A 178 -0.70 3.87 -11.49
N LEU A 179 -0.25 2.95 -12.36
CA LEU A 179 -0.72 1.57 -12.37
C LEU A 179 -0.37 0.86 -11.06
N GLU A 180 0.85 1.05 -10.56
CA GLU A 180 1.30 0.51 -9.28
C GLU A 180 0.47 1.05 -8.11
N MET A 181 0.23 2.36 -8.06
CA MET A 181 -0.67 2.97 -7.07
C MET A 181 -2.08 2.38 -7.14
N ALA A 182 -2.62 2.17 -8.34
CA ALA A 182 -3.96 1.60 -8.52
C ALA A 182 -4.04 0.17 -7.97
N PHE A 183 -3.02 -0.66 -8.20
CA PHE A 183 -2.96 -2.00 -7.62
C PHE A 183 -2.78 -1.98 -6.10
N MET A 184 -1.91 -1.13 -5.56
CA MET A 184 -1.73 -1.02 -4.10
C MET A 184 -2.98 -0.47 -3.40
N ALA A 185 -3.66 0.52 -3.99
CA ALA A 185 -4.92 1.05 -3.48
C ALA A 185 -6.01 -0.02 -3.51
N SER A 186 -6.11 -0.77 -4.61
CA SER A 186 -7.03 -1.91 -4.72
C SER A 186 -6.73 -2.97 -3.67
N TYR A 187 -5.44 -3.26 -3.45
CA TYR A 187 -5.00 -4.22 -2.43
C TYR A 187 -5.40 -3.77 -1.02
N ALA A 188 -5.23 -2.48 -0.70
CA ALA A 188 -5.62 -1.89 0.57
C ALA A 188 -7.13 -1.98 0.80
N VAL A 189 -7.93 -1.69 -0.23
CA VAL A 189 -9.40 -1.84 -0.20
C VAL A 189 -9.76 -3.29 0.08
N VAL A 190 -9.15 -4.25 -0.62
CA VAL A 190 -9.41 -5.67 -0.35
C VAL A 190 -9.02 -6.06 1.07
N ALA A 191 -7.85 -5.64 1.54
CA ALA A 191 -7.38 -5.93 2.89
C ALA A 191 -8.35 -5.41 3.95
N ALA A 192 -8.82 -4.17 3.80
CA ALA A 192 -9.77 -3.54 4.71
C ALA A 192 -11.15 -4.23 4.69
N LEU A 193 -11.68 -4.54 3.50
CA LEU A 193 -13.00 -5.17 3.36
C LEU A 193 -13.00 -6.66 3.77
N SER A 194 -11.86 -7.34 3.63
CA SER A 194 -11.72 -8.75 4.02
C SER A 194 -11.62 -8.92 5.53
N ASN A 195 -11.00 -7.96 6.23
CA ASN A 195 -10.86 -7.98 7.68
C ASN A 195 -12.05 -7.30 8.38
N LYS A 196 -13.03 -8.11 8.78
CA LYS A 196 -14.22 -7.65 9.51
C LYS A 196 -13.94 -7.23 10.95
N ASN A 197 -12.75 -7.54 11.46
CA ASN A 197 -12.38 -7.30 12.86
C ASN A 197 -11.61 -6.00 13.08
N LEU A 198 -11.37 -5.23 12.01
CA LEU A 198 -10.78 -3.89 12.12
C LEU A 198 -11.56 -3.06 13.14
N PHE A 199 -10.81 -2.36 13.98
CA PHE A 199 -11.38 -1.43 14.94
C PHE A 199 -12.19 -0.35 14.21
N LEU A 200 -11.70 0.13 13.06
CA LEU A 200 -12.36 1.11 12.21
C LEU A 200 -13.82 0.75 11.90
N TRP A 201 -14.12 -0.50 11.53
CA TRP A 201 -15.50 -0.90 11.22
C TRP A 201 -16.42 -0.83 12.42
N ARG A 202 -15.91 -1.19 13.61
CA ARG A 202 -16.66 -1.07 14.86
C ARG A 202 -16.91 0.41 15.18
N PHE A 203 -15.86 1.22 15.11
CA PHE A 203 -15.92 2.66 15.34
C PHE A 203 -16.95 3.36 14.42
N LEU A 204 -16.92 3.08 13.11
CA LEU A 204 -17.84 3.67 12.13
C LEU A 204 -19.29 3.20 12.32
N ARG A 205 -19.50 1.99 12.86
CA ARG A 205 -20.83 1.44 13.12
C ARG A 205 -21.48 2.06 14.36
N ASP A 206 -20.70 2.45 15.36
CA ASP A 206 -21.20 2.91 16.66
C ASP A 206 -21.97 4.25 16.60
N GLY A 207 -21.81 5.07 15.57
CA GLY A 207 -22.60 6.31 15.43
C GLY A 207 -22.28 7.16 14.20
N SER A 208 -23.19 8.08 13.85
CA SER A 208 -23.00 9.03 12.74
C SER A 208 -21.87 10.03 13.01
N ALA A 209 -21.73 10.49 14.26
CA ALA A 209 -20.65 11.37 14.68
C ALA A 209 -19.26 10.76 14.41
N ASN A 210 -19.10 9.46 14.66
CA ASN A 210 -17.84 8.75 14.38
C ASN A 210 -17.50 8.74 12.88
N ARG A 211 -18.52 8.60 12.01
CA ARG A 211 -18.34 8.66 10.55
C ARG A 211 -17.89 10.05 10.10
N VAL A 212 -18.48 11.10 10.66
CA VAL A 212 -18.10 12.49 10.39
C VAL A 212 -16.66 12.76 10.86
N ILE A 213 -16.31 12.37 12.08
CA ILE A 213 -14.94 12.53 12.61
C ILE A 213 -13.94 11.78 11.72
N PHE A 214 -14.23 10.54 11.34
CA PHE A 214 -13.34 9.79 10.46
C PHE A 214 -13.21 10.44 9.07
N ALA A 215 -14.31 10.94 8.50
CA ALA A 215 -14.26 11.65 7.23
C ALA A 215 -13.37 12.90 7.31
N ILE A 216 -13.45 13.67 8.40
CA ILE A 216 -12.58 14.83 8.63
C ILE A 216 -11.11 14.41 8.75
N LEU A 217 -10.82 13.36 9.51
CA LEU A 217 -9.47 12.81 9.65
C LEU A 217 -8.91 12.33 8.30
N PHE A 218 -9.73 11.65 7.50
CA PHE A 218 -9.36 11.18 6.17
C PHE A 218 -9.09 12.35 5.20
N VAL A 219 -9.95 13.38 5.20
CA VAL A 219 -9.73 14.63 4.45
C VAL A 219 -8.41 15.28 4.87
N ASN A 220 -8.15 15.37 6.17
CA ASN A 220 -6.92 15.95 6.70
C ASN A 220 -5.67 15.16 6.29
N GLN A 221 -5.79 13.84 6.15
CA GLN A 221 -4.67 12.96 5.79
C GLN A 221 -4.33 13.00 4.30
N TYR A 222 -5.32 13.10 3.40
CA TYR A 222 -5.08 12.91 1.96
C TYR A 222 -5.50 14.09 1.08
N ILE A 223 -6.48 14.89 1.48
CA ILE A 223 -7.01 15.99 0.65
C ILE A 223 -6.39 17.33 1.05
N ALA A 224 -6.30 17.61 2.35
CA ALA A 224 -5.69 18.84 2.85
C ALA A 224 -4.23 19.03 2.38
N PRO A 225 -3.36 18.00 2.40
CA PRO A 225 -2.00 18.12 1.86
C PRO A 225 -1.99 18.50 0.39
N THR A 226 -2.88 17.92 -0.42
CA THR A 226 -2.98 18.24 -1.85
C THR A 226 -3.41 19.69 -2.07
N ILE A 227 -4.41 20.18 -1.32
CA ILE A 227 -4.84 21.58 -1.42
C ILE A 227 -3.71 22.52 -1.01
N VAL A 228 -3.05 22.24 0.11
CA VAL A 228 -1.91 23.04 0.60
C VAL A 228 -0.78 23.05 -0.43
N GLY A 229 -0.43 21.88 -0.97
CA GLY A 229 0.57 21.74 -2.02
C GLY A 229 0.23 22.55 -3.25
N LEU A 230 -1.01 22.48 -3.77
CA LEU A 230 -1.42 23.24 -4.95
C LEU A 230 -1.40 24.76 -4.74
N VAL A 231 -1.69 25.23 -3.52
CA VAL A 231 -1.63 26.65 -3.18
C VAL A 231 -0.17 27.11 -3.00
N ALA A 232 0.67 26.29 -2.34
CA ALA A 232 2.07 26.61 -2.05
C ALA A 232 3.02 26.39 -3.24
N ALA A 233 2.68 25.48 -4.17
CA ALA A 233 3.46 25.10 -5.35
C ALA A 233 3.73 26.26 -6.31
N LYS A 234 3.01 27.38 -6.18
CA LYS A 234 3.34 28.63 -6.90
C LYS A 234 4.70 29.23 -6.51
N SER A 235 5.38 28.73 -5.48
CA SER A 235 6.53 29.43 -4.89
C SER A 235 7.81 28.61 -4.64
N GLN A 236 7.89 27.32 -4.96
CA GLN A 236 9.03 26.50 -4.52
C GLN A 236 9.74 25.70 -5.62
N GLU A 237 11.07 25.67 -5.51
CA GLU A 237 11.93 24.67 -6.13
C GLU A 237 11.48 23.25 -5.72
N ARG A 238 11.58 22.29 -6.65
CA ARG A 238 11.14 20.87 -6.56
C ARG A 238 11.80 20.09 -5.40
N SER A 239 11.44 20.45 -4.17
CA SER A 239 11.97 19.96 -2.89
C SER A 239 10.82 19.51 -1.97
N ILE A 240 11.11 19.14 -0.73
CA ILE A 240 10.08 18.72 0.23
C ILE A 240 9.35 19.97 0.72
N GLY A 241 8.06 20.10 0.40
CA GLY A 241 7.21 21.23 0.82
C GLY A 241 6.42 20.98 2.10
N ILE A 242 5.68 22.03 2.51
CA ILE A 242 4.83 22.05 3.71
C ILE A 242 3.69 21.02 3.65
N GLU A 243 3.25 20.65 2.46
CA GLU A 243 2.24 19.63 2.22
C GLU A 243 2.60 18.28 2.83
N LEU A 244 3.88 17.88 2.83
CA LEU A 244 4.29 16.63 3.47
C LEU A 244 4.09 16.69 4.98
N PHE A 245 4.40 17.83 5.61
CA PHE A 245 4.19 18.03 7.04
C PHE A 245 2.71 17.98 7.40
N VAL A 246 1.84 18.58 6.56
CA VAL A 246 0.38 18.49 6.72
C VAL A 246 -0.09 17.03 6.61
N MET A 247 0.42 16.29 5.63
CA MET A 247 0.10 14.87 5.45
C MET A 247 0.50 14.05 6.68
N LEU A 248 1.74 14.18 7.14
CA LEU A 248 2.25 13.46 8.31
C LEU A 248 1.46 13.83 9.57
N ALA A 249 1.17 15.12 9.78
CA ALA A 249 0.34 15.57 10.89
C ALA A 249 -1.05 14.92 10.84
N GLY A 250 -1.66 14.81 9.64
CA GLY A 250 -2.91 14.11 9.43
C GLY A 250 -2.84 12.62 9.75
N VAL A 251 -1.79 11.92 9.31
CA VAL A 251 -1.55 10.50 9.64
C VAL A 251 -1.45 10.30 11.14
N PHE A 252 -0.59 11.08 11.82
CA PHE A 252 -0.41 10.96 13.27
C PHE A 252 -1.70 11.29 14.02
N ALA A 253 -2.43 12.33 13.62
CA ALA A 253 -3.72 12.66 14.23
C ALA A 253 -4.72 11.49 14.10
N THR A 254 -4.82 10.87 12.93
CA THR A 254 -5.70 9.72 12.69
C THR A 254 -5.30 8.52 13.54
N LEU A 255 -4.01 8.16 13.53
CA LEU A 255 -3.49 7.01 14.29
C LEU A 255 -3.66 7.22 15.80
N SER A 256 -3.27 8.39 16.33
CA SER A 256 -3.42 8.72 17.74
C SER A 256 -4.89 8.74 18.16
N PHE A 257 -5.78 9.32 17.35
CA PHE A 257 -7.21 9.33 17.64
C PHE A 257 -7.79 7.90 17.71
N LEU A 258 -7.51 7.06 16.71
CA LEU A 258 -8.00 5.68 16.68
C LEU A 258 -7.42 4.86 17.83
N ALA A 259 -6.13 5.03 18.15
CA ALA A 259 -5.48 4.39 19.29
C ALA A 259 -6.10 4.80 20.63
N MET A 260 -6.33 6.10 20.85
CA MET A 260 -7.00 6.58 22.07
C MET A 260 -8.43 6.06 22.20
N LYS A 261 -9.19 6.03 21.10
CA LYS A 261 -10.56 5.47 21.10
C LYS A 261 -10.58 3.98 21.38
N ALA A 262 -9.64 3.21 20.81
CA ALA A 262 -9.49 1.79 21.11
C ALA A 262 -9.13 1.56 22.58
N PHE A 263 -8.16 2.33 23.11
CA PHE A 263 -7.74 2.24 24.50
C PHE A 263 -8.88 2.56 25.48
N GLY A 264 -9.59 3.67 25.27
CA GLY A 264 -10.72 4.08 26.11
C GLY A 264 -11.84 3.03 26.14
N ARG A 265 -12.12 2.38 25.00
CA ARG A 265 -13.13 1.32 24.92
C ARG A 265 -12.74 0.09 25.73
N ASN A 266 -11.49 -0.35 25.64
CA ASN A 266 -11.01 -1.51 26.40
C ASN A 266 -11.10 -1.28 27.91
N ARG A 267 -10.92 -0.04 28.39
CA ARG A 267 -11.14 0.31 29.80
C ARG A 267 -12.59 0.28 30.24
N SER A 268 -13.53 0.67 29.38
CA SER A 268 -14.98 0.64 29.71
C SER A 268 -15.60 -0.76 29.75
N GLN A 269 -14.85 -1.79 29.36
CA GLN A 269 -15.29 -3.19 29.33
C GLN A 269 -14.69 -4.04 30.47
N LEU A 270 -13.83 -3.43 31.31
CA LEU A 270 -13.29 -3.99 32.54
C LEU A 270 -14.05 -3.42 33.74
#